data_AF-A0A7S4MQM7-F1
#
_entry.id   AF-A0A7S4MQM7-F1
#
_cell.length_a   1.000
_cell.length_b   1.000
_cell.length_c   1.000
_cell.angle_alpha   90.00
_cell.angle_beta   90.00
_cell.angle_gamma   90.00
#
_symmetry.space_group_name_H-M   'P 1'
#
loop_
_entity.id
_entity.type
_entity.pdbx_description
1 polymer ?
#
loop_
_entity_poly.entity_id
_entity_poly.type
_entity_poly.pdbx_seq_one_letter_code
_entity_poly.pdbx_strand_id
1 'polypeptide(L)'
;RWKEIIASGCLPGKNPSQLSLQCQRLLGQQSIGEFVGIHLDTDAVFRKNEKKDGLRKNGCLINSGKTQTPEERQRKLRKNIEKYGLDQETIEAVELPDRSTEFDPVRQEKLQYLKLLLNRKKELEEEHFNRFACHYSYGDTDTPNSTTEPKLHTGTQQKMDILTLMNPEMAVKEETAPKQLGLHCIISEDCTKITIKGIQNISTHSAECHTKTEKFGDANSLYSSQSISVPSN
;
A
#
# COMPACT_ATOMS: atom_id res chain seq x y z
N ARG A 1 -10.69 -14.59 -1.03
CA ARG A 1 -10.92 -13.81 0.21
C ARG A 1 -10.50 -12.35 0.06
N TRP A 2 -9.24 -11.93 0.21
CA TRP A 2 -8.91 -10.50 -0.01
C TRP A 2 -9.27 -10.01 -1.42
N LYS A 3 -9.10 -10.87 -2.43
CA LYS A 3 -9.55 -10.60 -3.80
C LYS A 3 -11.06 -10.41 -3.93
N GLU A 4 -11.87 -11.10 -3.13
CA GLU A 4 -13.34 -10.97 -3.15
C GLU A 4 -13.75 -9.61 -2.56
N ILE A 5 -13.11 -9.18 -1.46
CA ILE A 5 -13.33 -7.85 -0.85
C ILE A 5 -12.94 -6.74 -1.83
N ILE A 6 -11.86 -6.92 -2.59
CA ILE A 6 -11.46 -5.96 -3.62
C ILE A 6 -12.46 -5.99 -4.79
N ALA A 7 -12.89 -7.18 -5.21
CA ALA A 7 -13.85 -7.37 -6.31
C ALA A 7 -15.23 -6.80 -5.99
N SER A 8 -15.66 -6.79 -4.72
CA SER A 8 -16.91 -6.16 -4.31
C SER A 8 -16.89 -4.63 -4.43
N GLY A 9 -15.72 -4.02 -4.66
CA GLY A 9 -15.59 -2.57 -4.84
C GLY A 9 -15.75 -1.76 -3.56
N CYS A 10 -15.92 -2.40 -2.40
CA CYS A 10 -16.11 -1.70 -1.12
C CYS A 10 -14.88 -0.90 -0.67
N LEU A 11 -13.68 -1.31 -1.08
CA LEU A 11 -12.40 -0.68 -0.71
C LEU A 11 -11.50 -0.49 -1.94
N PRO A 12 -11.84 0.43 -2.86
CA PRO A 12 -11.10 0.62 -4.10
C PRO A 12 -9.69 1.15 -3.83
N GLY A 13 -8.72 0.70 -4.63
CA GLY A 13 -7.32 1.12 -4.52
C GLY A 13 -6.55 0.55 -3.33
N LYS A 14 -7.19 -0.22 -2.44
CA LYS A 14 -6.50 -0.95 -1.38
C LYS A 14 -5.95 -2.26 -1.91
N ASN A 15 -4.65 -2.49 -1.71
CA ASN A 15 -4.04 -3.77 -2.05
C ASN A 15 -4.21 -4.79 -0.90
N PRO A 16 -4.08 -6.11 -1.17
CA PRO A 16 -4.23 -7.13 -0.13
C PRO A 16 -3.29 -6.95 1.07
N SER A 17 -2.06 -6.46 0.85
CA SER A 17 -1.08 -6.23 1.91
C SER A 17 -1.50 -5.12 2.87
N GLN A 18 -2.08 -4.03 2.33
CA GLN A 18 -2.64 -2.92 3.11
C GLN A 18 -3.85 -3.39 3.91
N LEU A 19 -4.75 -4.16 3.31
CA LEU A 19 -5.91 -4.73 4.00
C LEU A 19 -5.47 -5.63 5.17
N SER A 20 -4.48 -6.50 4.94
CA SER A 20 -3.90 -7.34 5.98
C SER A 20 -3.29 -6.52 7.12
N LEU A 21 -2.52 -5.47 6.81
CA LEU A 21 -1.92 -4.60 7.81
C LEU A 21 -2.97 -3.83 8.63
N GLN A 22 -4.04 -3.37 7.98
CA GLN A 22 -5.15 -2.72 8.70
C GLN A 22 -5.86 -3.72 9.61
N CYS A 23 -6.10 -4.95 9.16
CA CYS A 23 -6.68 -6.00 9.98
C CYS A 23 -5.80 -6.31 11.22
N GLN A 24 -4.47 -6.38 11.05
CA GLN A 24 -3.53 -6.57 12.18
C GLN A 24 -3.64 -5.46 13.22
N ARG A 25 -3.81 -4.21 12.77
CA ARG A 25 -3.98 -3.04 13.65
C ARG A 25 -5.32 -3.08 14.37
N LEU A 26 -6.41 -3.34 13.65
CA LEU A 26 -7.76 -3.48 14.21
C LEU A 26 -7.84 -4.58 15.28
N LEU A 27 -7.13 -5.69 15.08
CA LEU A 27 -7.11 -6.78 16.06
C LEU A 27 -6.06 -6.58 17.18
N GLY A 28 -5.12 -5.65 17.02
CA GLY A 28 -4.01 -5.45 17.96
C GLY A 28 -2.99 -6.60 17.98
N GLN A 29 -2.87 -7.38 16.89
CA GLN A 29 -1.94 -8.52 16.79
C GLN A 29 -1.47 -8.76 15.35
N GLN A 30 -0.25 -9.29 15.19
CA GLN A 30 0.32 -9.53 13.85
C GLN A 30 -0.25 -10.77 13.16
N SER A 31 -0.50 -11.84 13.92
CA SER A 31 -1.05 -13.07 13.34
C SER A 31 -2.57 -12.97 13.28
N ILE A 32 -3.12 -12.97 12.07
CA ILE A 32 -4.56 -12.93 11.83
C ILE A 32 -5.16 -14.31 11.53
N GLY A 33 -4.33 -15.35 11.39
CA GLY A 33 -4.73 -16.65 10.84
C GLY A 33 -5.86 -17.36 11.59
N GLU A 34 -6.01 -17.10 12.90
CA GLU A 34 -7.07 -17.66 13.75
C GLU A 34 -8.39 -16.85 13.72
N PHE A 35 -8.44 -15.77 12.92
CA PHE A 35 -9.59 -14.88 12.72
C PHE A 35 -10.01 -14.79 11.24
N VAL A 36 -9.40 -15.58 10.35
CA VAL A 36 -9.67 -15.48 8.91
C VAL A 36 -11.01 -16.13 8.56
N GLY A 37 -11.94 -15.32 8.03
CA GLY A 37 -13.24 -15.77 7.52
C GLY A 37 -14.33 -15.90 8.57
N ILE A 38 -14.22 -15.16 9.67
CA ILE A 38 -15.26 -15.04 10.69
C ILE A 38 -15.75 -13.59 10.73
N HIS A 39 -17.04 -13.39 10.94
CA HIS A 39 -17.60 -12.08 11.29
C HIS A 39 -17.37 -11.88 12.78
N LEU A 40 -16.54 -10.88 13.14
CA LEU A 40 -16.01 -10.75 14.48
C LEU A 40 -16.13 -9.33 15.01
N ASP A 41 -16.35 -9.20 16.32
CA ASP A 41 -16.22 -7.93 17.02
C ASP A 41 -14.74 -7.57 17.19
N THR A 42 -14.25 -6.66 16.34
CA THR A 42 -12.84 -6.24 16.32
C THR A 42 -12.44 -5.53 17.61
N ASP A 43 -13.34 -4.77 18.21
CA ASP A 43 -13.06 -3.94 19.39
C ASP A 43 -12.89 -4.82 20.63
N ALA A 44 -13.75 -5.84 20.78
CA ALA A 44 -13.61 -6.83 21.85
C ALA A 44 -12.27 -7.57 21.76
N VAL A 45 -11.85 -7.94 20.56
CA VAL A 45 -10.55 -8.60 20.32
C VAL A 45 -9.39 -7.65 20.61
N PHE A 46 -9.47 -6.42 20.13
CA PHE A 46 -8.46 -5.37 20.35
C PHE A 46 -8.24 -5.13 21.85
N ARG A 47 -9.32 -4.80 22.59
CA ARG A 47 -9.25 -4.54 24.04
C ARG A 47 -8.69 -5.72 24.82
N LYS A 48 -9.01 -6.94 24.40
CA LYS A 48 -8.42 -8.14 25.02
C LYS A 48 -6.93 -8.24 24.71
N ASN A 49 -6.53 -8.01 23.46
CA ASN A 49 -5.13 -8.11 23.05
C ASN A 49 -4.28 -6.97 23.60
N GLU A 50 -4.84 -5.79 23.82
CA GLU A 50 -4.21 -4.66 24.50
C GLU A 50 -3.82 -5.02 25.94
N LYS A 51 -4.72 -5.69 26.67
CA LYS A 51 -4.48 -6.14 28.06
C LYS A 51 -3.52 -7.33 28.21
N LYS A 52 -3.12 -7.98 27.11
CA LYS A 52 -2.19 -9.10 27.16
C LYS A 52 -0.75 -8.61 27.21
N ASP A 53 0.01 -9.19 28.14
CA ASP A 53 1.46 -9.06 28.16
C ASP A 53 2.10 -9.94 27.08
N GLY A 54 3.11 -9.41 26.40
CA GLY A 54 3.84 -10.12 25.37
C GLY A 54 4.68 -9.20 24.48
N LEU A 55 5.48 -9.79 23.61
CA LEU A 55 6.30 -9.02 22.66
C LEU A 55 5.40 -8.30 21.66
N ARG A 56 5.66 -7.01 21.46
CA ARG A 56 4.93 -6.16 20.51
C ARG A 56 5.85 -5.59 19.46
N LYS A 57 5.37 -5.49 18.22
CA LYS A 57 6.04 -4.75 17.14
C LYS A 57 5.01 -3.87 16.46
N ASN A 58 5.28 -2.57 16.46
CA ASN A 58 4.36 -1.52 16.01
C ASN A 58 3.02 -1.55 16.75
N GLY A 59 3.04 -1.77 18.07
CA GLY A 59 1.84 -1.86 18.92
C GLY A 59 1.10 -3.20 18.86
N CYS A 60 1.29 -4.00 17.80
CA CYS A 60 0.63 -5.29 17.64
C CYS A 60 1.36 -6.42 18.38
N LEU A 61 0.60 -7.29 19.06
CA LEU A 61 1.09 -8.50 19.71
C LEU A 61 1.70 -9.48 18.68
N ILE A 62 2.92 -9.94 18.94
CA ILE A 62 3.63 -10.92 18.13
C ILE A 62 3.42 -12.31 18.74
N ASN A 63 3.22 -13.33 17.89
CA ASN A 63 3.27 -14.71 18.34
C ASN A 63 4.73 -15.14 18.56
N SER A 64 5.18 -15.18 19.81
CA SER A 64 6.54 -15.61 20.17
C SER A 64 6.71 -17.14 20.24
N GLY A 65 5.63 -17.90 20.03
CA GLY A 65 5.64 -19.36 20.10
C GLY A 65 6.05 -20.06 18.81
N LYS A 66 6.06 -21.40 18.85
CA LYS A 66 6.22 -22.25 17.65
C LYS A 66 5.12 -21.94 16.62
N THR A 67 5.42 -22.16 15.35
CA THR A 67 4.44 -22.11 14.27
C THR A 67 3.28 -23.04 14.60
N GLN A 68 2.06 -22.49 14.61
CA GLN A 68 0.87 -23.25 14.95
C GLN A 68 0.55 -24.28 13.89
N THR A 69 0.18 -25.49 14.31
CA THR A 69 -0.31 -26.51 13.38
C THR A 69 -1.68 -26.13 12.82
N PRO A 70 -2.11 -26.69 11.68
CA PRO A 70 -3.44 -26.48 11.14
C PRO A 70 -4.55 -26.84 12.14
N GLU A 71 -4.41 -27.93 12.91
CA GLU A 71 -5.43 -28.35 13.89
C GLU A 71 -5.55 -27.35 15.04
N GLU A 72 -4.42 -26.84 15.53
CA GLU A 72 -4.40 -25.81 16.57
C GLU A 72 -5.06 -24.52 16.10
N ARG A 73 -4.81 -24.13 14.85
CA ARG A 73 -5.41 -22.96 14.23
C ARG A 73 -6.93 -23.13 14.14
N GLN A 74 -7.41 -24.29 13.72
CA GLN A 74 -8.85 -24.57 13.63
C GLN A 74 -9.51 -24.65 15.01
N ARG A 75 -8.82 -25.22 16.01
CA ARG A 75 -9.29 -25.22 17.41
C ARG A 75 -9.44 -23.79 17.94
N LYS A 76 -8.47 -22.92 17.70
CA LYS A 76 -8.55 -21.51 18.10
C LYS A 76 -9.62 -20.75 17.34
N LEU A 77 -9.77 -21.00 16.04
CA LEU A 77 -10.84 -20.43 15.22
C LEU A 77 -12.21 -20.71 15.84
N ARG A 78 -12.50 -21.97 16.18
CA ARG A 78 -13.78 -22.35 16.84
C ARG A 78 -14.00 -21.60 18.16
N LYS A 79 -12.97 -21.50 19.00
CA LYS A 79 -13.04 -20.74 20.26
C LYS A 79 -13.25 -19.24 20.04
N ASN A 80 -12.68 -18.69 18.97
CA ASN A 80 -12.83 -17.28 18.63
C ASN A 80 -14.22 -16.98 18.06
N ILE A 81 -14.80 -17.91 17.28
CA ILE A 81 -16.20 -17.83 16.81
C ILE A 81 -17.14 -17.79 18.02
N GLU A 82 -16.99 -18.70 18.97
CA GLU A 82 -17.83 -18.75 20.17
C GLU A 82 -17.70 -17.49 21.03
N LYS A 83 -16.50 -16.90 21.08
CA LYS A 83 -16.21 -15.79 21.99
C LYS A 83 -16.44 -14.39 21.41
N TYR A 84 -16.19 -14.19 20.12
CA TYR A 84 -16.25 -12.87 19.47
C TYR A 84 -17.04 -12.89 18.17
N GLY A 85 -17.63 -14.03 17.80
CA GLY A 85 -18.49 -14.11 16.63
C GLY A 85 -19.68 -13.18 16.80
N LEU A 86 -19.95 -12.39 15.78
CA LEU A 86 -21.17 -11.60 15.71
C LEU A 86 -22.36 -12.52 15.39
N ASP A 87 -23.52 -12.17 15.93
CA ASP A 87 -24.78 -12.79 15.60
C ASP A 87 -25.25 -12.39 14.19
N GLN A 88 -26.12 -13.23 13.61
CA GLN A 88 -26.56 -13.06 12.24
C GLN A 88 -27.39 -11.77 12.04
N GLU A 89 -28.17 -11.38 13.05
CA GLU A 89 -28.96 -10.15 13.02
C GLU A 89 -28.04 -8.93 12.95
N THR A 90 -27.01 -8.85 13.80
CA THR A 90 -25.99 -7.80 13.71
C THR A 90 -25.29 -7.78 12.36
N ILE A 91 -24.96 -8.94 11.78
CA ILE A 91 -24.29 -9.02 10.46
C ILE A 91 -25.18 -8.46 9.36
N GLU A 92 -26.47 -8.78 9.37
CA GLU A 92 -27.44 -8.32 8.38
C GLU A 92 -27.78 -6.83 8.53
N ALA A 93 -27.71 -6.30 9.75
CA ALA A 93 -27.89 -4.88 10.02
C ALA A 93 -26.72 -4.00 9.55
N VAL A 94 -25.55 -4.58 9.22
CA VAL A 94 -24.41 -3.82 8.70
C VAL A 94 -24.66 -3.43 7.24
N GLU A 95 -25.06 -2.17 7.04
CA GLU A 95 -25.14 -1.57 5.71
C GLU A 95 -23.79 -0.97 5.31
N LEU A 96 -23.21 -1.49 4.22
CA LEU A 96 -22.02 -0.90 3.61
C LEU A 96 -22.42 0.27 2.72
N PRO A 97 -21.78 1.44 2.84
CA PRO A 97 -22.09 2.58 1.97
C PRO A 97 -21.82 2.20 0.51
N ASP A 98 -22.80 2.47 -0.36
CA ASP A 98 -22.65 2.23 -1.78
C ASP A 98 -21.72 3.28 -2.41
N ARG A 99 -20.43 2.93 -2.47
CA ARG A 99 -19.40 3.76 -3.12
C ARG A 99 -19.55 3.86 -4.64
N SER A 100 -20.52 3.19 -5.26
CA SER A 100 -20.84 3.43 -6.67
C SER A 100 -21.32 4.87 -6.89
N THR A 101 -21.92 5.48 -5.86
CA THR A 101 -22.49 6.83 -5.91
C THR A 101 -21.56 7.89 -5.34
N GLU A 102 -20.65 7.54 -4.43
CA GLU A 102 -19.68 8.47 -3.86
C GLU A 102 -18.51 8.75 -4.83
N PHE A 103 -18.69 9.86 -5.53
CA PHE A 103 -17.73 10.54 -6.37
C PHE A 103 -16.43 10.81 -5.59
N ASP A 104 -15.34 10.09 -5.88
CA ASP A 104 -14.01 10.44 -5.37
C ASP A 104 -13.39 11.48 -6.35
N PRO A 105 -13.39 12.78 -6.01
CA PRO A 105 -12.88 13.83 -6.91
C PRO A 105 -11.40 13.61 -7.24
N VAL A 106 -10.62 13.06 -6.30
CA VAL A 106 -9.19 12.75 -6.50
C VAL A 106 -9.03 11.66 -7.55
N ARG A 107 -9.93 10.66 -7.55
CA ARG A 107 -9.95 9.62 -8.58
C ARG A 107 -10.28 10.19 -9.95
N GLN A 108 -11.19 11.15 -10.05
CA GLN A 108 -11.53 11.78 -11.32
C GLN A 108 -10.43 12.65 -11.89
N GLU A 109 -9.82 13.49 -11.06
CA GLU A 109 -8.70 14.33 -11.47
C GLU A 109 -7.55 13.46 -11.99
N LYS A 110 -7.24 12.36 -11.28
CA LYS A 110 -6.24 11.40 -11.72
C LYS A 110 -6.61 10.73 -13.05
N LEU A 111 -7.87 10.37 -13.25
CA LEU A 111 -8.35 9.81 -14.52
C LEU A 111 -8.28 10.81 -15.67
N GLN A 112 -8.63 12.07 -15.43
CA GLN A 112 -8.50 13.15 -16.41
C GLN A 112 -7.03 13.36 -16.79
N TYR A 113 -6.14 13.40 -15.80
CA TYR A 113 -4.70 13.50 -16.02
C TYR A 113 -4.14 12.30 -16.82
N LEU A 114 -4.56 11.08 -16.50
CA LEU A 114 -4.18 9.88 -17.27
C LEU A 114 -4.67 9.93 -18.72
N LYS A 115 -5.89 10.40 -18.97
CA LYS A 115 -6.41 10.61 -20.34
C LYS A 115 -5.58 11.65 -21.09
N LEU A 116 -5.19 12.74 -20.43
CA LEU A 116 -4.33 13.76 -21.00
C LEU A 116 -2.95 13.19 -21.40
N LEU A 117 -2.31 12.42 -20.52
CA LEU A 117 -1.02 11.78 -20.82
C LEU A 117 -1.12 10.78 -21.98
N LEU A 118 -2.21 10.00 -22.04
CA LEU A 118 -2.44 9.06 -23.14
C LEU A 118 -2.61 9.78 -24.48
N ASN A 119 -3.34 10.89 -24.50
CA ASN A 119 -3.49 11.69 -25.71
C ASN A 119 -2.15 12.28 -26.14
N ARG A 120 -1.37 12.83 -25.20
CA ARG A 120 -0.05 13.39 -25.50
C ARG A 120 0.91 12.33 -26.05
N LYS A 121 0.85 11.10 -25.52
CA LYS A 121 1.64 9.99 -26.05
C LYS A 121 1.27 9.67 -27.50
N LYS A 122 -0.02 9.63 -27.83
CA LYS A 122 -0.49 9.40 -29.22
C LYS A 122 -0.02 10.49 -30.18
N GLU A 123 -0.11 11.76 -29.78
CA GLU A 123 0.40 12.88 -30.58
C GLU A 123 1.88 12.73 -30.88
N LEU A 124 2.70 12.35 -29.89
CA LEU A 124 4.14 12.13 -30.09
C LEU A 124 4.44 10.95 -31.01
N GLU A 125 3.64 9.88 -30.93
CA GLU A 125 3.76 8.72 -31.83
C GLU A 125 3.41 9.11 -33.28
N GLU A 126 2.38 9.93 -33.48
CA GLU A 126 2.01 10.49 -34.79
C GLU A 126 3.07 11.48 -35.32
N GLU A 127 3.59 12.36 -34.47
CA GLU A 127 4.69 13.27 -34.81
C GLU A 127 5.94 12.49 -35.26
N HIS A 128 6.27 11.42 -34.54
CA HIS A 128 7.40 10.54 -34.87
C HIS A 128 7.17 9.79 -36.18
N PHE A 129 5.96 9.25 -36.39
CA PHE A 129 5.58 8.59 -37.63
C PHE A 129 5.65 9.54 -38.83
N ASN A 130 5.09 10.74 -38.72
CA ASN A 130 5.12 11.76 -39.77
C ASN A 130 6.55 12.22 -40.09
N ARG A 131 7.37 12.42 -39.05
CA ARG A 131 8.80 12.75 -39.23
C ARG A 131 9.53 11.65 -40.02
N PHE A 132 9.24 10.38 -39.73
CA PHE A 132 9.86 9.26 -40.43
C PHE A 132 9.36 9.13 -41.88
N ALA A 133 8.06 9.35 -42.12
CA ALA A 133 7.47 9.29 -43.45
C ALA A 133 8.05 10.35 -44.41
N CYS A 134 8.30 11.57 -43.93
CA CYS A 134 8.90 12.63 -44.75
C CYS A 134 10.32 12.29 -45.23
N HIS A 135 11.10 11.50 -44.49
CA HIS A 135 12.45 11.11 -44.89
C HIS A 135 12.49 10.05 -46.00
N TYR A 136 11.45 9.24 -46.14
CA TYR A 136 11.35 8.23 -47.21
C TYR A 136 10.85 8.79 -48.55
N SER A 137 10.29 10.01 -48.57
CA SER A 137 9.75 10.64 -49.78
C SER A 137 10.80 11.31 -50.68
N TYR A 138 12.04 11.47 -50.22
CA TYR A 138 13.13 12.15 -50.96
C TYR A 138 14.27 11.18 -51.35
N GLY A 139 13.97 9.89 -51.45
CA GLY A 139 14.84 8.93 -52.11
C GLY A 139 14.87 9.22 -53.61
N ASP A 140 15.89 9.98 -54.02
CA ASP A 140 16.32 10.25 -55.38
C ASP A 140 16.15 9.05 -56.32
N THR A 141 15.45 9.27 -57.44
CA THR A 141 15.39 8.35 -58.58
C THR A 141 16.66 8.33 -59.42
N ASP A 142 17.75 8.96 -58.96
CA ASP A 142 18.98 9.13 -59.73
C ASP A 142 20.15 8.35 -59.12
N THR A 143 20.01 7.03 -59.02
CA THR A 143 21.19 6.15 -59.09
C THR A 143 21.43 5.76 -60.55
N PRO A 144 22.50 6.27 -61.19
CA PRO A 144 22.91 5.82 -62.51
C PRO A 144 23.35 4.34 -62.45
N ASN A 145 22.97 3.59 -63.49
CA ASN A 145 23.42 2.25 -63.86
C ASN A 145 24.80 1.87 -63.26
N SER A 146 24.79 1.12 -62.16
CA SER A 146 25.95 0.34 -61.73
C SER A 146 25.57 -1.13 -61.78
N THR A 147 25.83 -1.73 -62.94
CA THR A 147 25.79 -3.16 -63.18
C THR A 147 26.83 -3.84 -62.30
N THR A 148 26.43 -4.27 -61.11
CA THR A 148 27.22 -5.23 -60.34
C THR A 148 26.25 -6.17 -59.67
N GLU A 149 26.19 -7.39 -60.20
CA GLU A 149 25.34 -8.46 -59.69
C GLU A 149 25.63 -8.73 -58.21
N PRO A 150 24.66 -8.56 -57.30
CA PRO A 150 24.81 -9.03 -55.94
C PRO A 150 24.72 -10.55 -55.95
N LYS A 151 25.83 -11.21 -55.61
CA LYS A 151 25.87 -12.64 -55.36
C LYS A 151 24.81 -13.02 -54.34
N LEU A 152 23.92 -13.91 -54.78
CA LEU A 152 22.89 -14.58 -54.00
C LEU A 152 23.54 -15.29 -52.79
N HIS A 153 23.57 -14.62 -51.63
CA HIS A 153 23.81 -15.31 -50.37
C HIS A 153 22.47 -15.89 -49.91
N THR A 154 22.33 -17.20 -50.10
CA THR A 154 21.30 -18.04 -49.49
C THR A 154 21.51 -18.07 -47.98
N GLY A 155 21.16 -16.98 -47.31
CA GLY A 155 21.06 -16.87 -45.85
C GLY A 155 19.60 -17.05 -45.46
N THR A 156 19.30 -18.23 -44.97
CA THR A 156 18.15 -18.67 -44.16
C THR A 156 17.06 -17.63 -43.90
N GLN A 157 15.87 -17.95 -44.40
CA GLN A 157 14.60 -17.28 -44.10
C GLN A 157 14.44 -17.02 -42.59
N GLN A 158 14.66 -15.77 -42.16
CA GLN A 158 13.91 -15.19 -41.05
C GLN A 158 12.92 -14.20 -41.64
N LYS A 159 11.78 -14.74 -42.07
CA LYS A 159 10.53 -13.99 -42.12
C LYS A 159 10.24 -13.52 -40.69
N MET A 160 10.64 -12.31 -40.37
CA MET A 160 10.07 -11.60 -39.23
C MET A 160 8.71 -11.10 -39.67
N ASP A 161 7.67 -11.79 -39.21
CA ASP A 161 6.28 -11.36 -39.30
C ASP A 161 6.10 -10.01 -38.59
N ILE A 162 6.18 -8.93 -39.36
CA ILE A 162 5.91 -7.56 -38.88
C ILE A 162 4.41 -7.36 -38.57
N LEU A 163 3.54 -8.29 -38.97
CA LEU A 163 2.10 -8.25 -38.70
C LEU A 163 1.67 -8.86 -37.34
N THR A 164 2.59 -9.41 -36.54
CA THR A 164 2.27 -10.05 -35.25
C THR A 164 2.41 -9.12 -34.04
N LEU A 165 2.80 -7.85 -34.22
CA LEU A 165 3.01 -6.89 -33.11
C LEU A 165 1.81 -5.99 -32.79
N MET A 166 0.65 -6.17 -33.44
CA MET A 166 -0.54 -5.35 -33.21
C MET A 166 -1.47 -5.85 -32.08
N ASN A 167 -0.96 -6.55 -31.07
CA ASN A 167 -1.78 -6.99 -29.94
C ASN A 167 -1.07 -6.82 -28.58
N PRO A 168 -1.18 -5.65 -27.91
CA PRO A 168 -0.61 -5.42 -26.59
C PRO A 168 -1.63 -5.69 -25.47
N GLU A 169 -2.47 -6.73 -25.57
CA GLU A 169 -3.43 -7.04 -24.50
C GLU A 169 -2.88 -7.95 -23.37
N MET A 170 -1.65 -8.48 -23.45
CA MET A 170 -1.15 -9.34 -22.36
C MET A 170 0.36 -9.20 -22.11
N ALA A 171 0.75 -8.19 -21.33
CA ALA A 171 2.02 -8.20 -20.59
C ALA A 171 1.96 -7.27 -19.37
N VAL A 172 1.34 -7.73 -18.28
CA VAL A 172 1.55 -7.12 -16.96
C VAL A 172 2.88 -7.66 -16.42
N LYS A 173 3.96 -6.89 -16.54
CA LYS A 173 5.16 -7.08 -15.74
C LYS A 173 5.09 -6.15 -14.53
N GLU A 174 5.29 -6.72 -13.35
CA GLU A 174 5.44 -6.02 -12.08
C GLU A 174 6.57 -4.98 -12.19
N GLU A 175 6.22 -3.72 -11.95
CA GLU A 175 7.20 -2.64 -11.79
C GLU A 175 7.28 -2.25 -10.31
N THR A 176 8.51 -2.23 -9.80
CA THR A 176 8.90 -2.03 -8.41
C THR A 176 8.45 -0.68 -7.85
N ALA A 177 7.90 -0.72 -6.63
CA ALA A 177 7.29 0.42 -5.93
C ALA A 177 8.28 1.57 -5.59
N PRO A 178 7.86 2.84 -5.65
CA PRO A 178 8.64 3.95 -5.14
C PRO A 178 8.58 4.03 -3.60
N LYS A 179 9.72 4.40 -2.99
CA LYS A 179 9.89 4.61 -1.54
C LYS A 179 8.89 5.66 -1.04
N GLN A 180 7.97 5.26 -0.17
CA GLN A 180 7.07 6.18 0.52
C GLN A 180 7.81 6.89 1.68
N LEU A 181 7.85 8.22 1.61
CA LEU A 181 8.11 9.09 2.76
C LEU A 181 6.91 8.98 3.71
N GLY A 182 7.15 8.52 4.94
CA GLY A 182 6.12 8.39 5.96
C GLY A 182 5.70 9.75 6.50
N LEU A 183 4.43 10.11 6.31
CA LEU A 183 3.77 11.17 7.07
C LEU A 183 3.13 10.56 8.31
N HIS A 184 3.54 11.04 9.48
CA HIS A 184 2.90 10.73 10.76
C HIS A 184 1.82 11.78 11.02
N CYS A 185 0.55 11.36 11.00
CA CYS A 185 -0.56 12.14 11.54
C CYS A 185 -0.70 11.78 13.02
N ILE A 186 -0.60 12.78 13.89
CA ILE A 186 -1.02 12.67 15.29
C ILE A 186 -2.33 13.43 15.41
N ILE A 187 -3.39 12.70 15.75
CA ILE A 187 -4.71 13.27 16.03
C ILE A 187 -4.76 13.51 17.54
N SER A 188 -5.00 14.76 17.94
CA SER A 188 -5.22 15.17 19.33
C SER A 188 -6.71 15.01 19.68
N GLU A 189 -6.98 14.74 20.96
CA GLU A 189 -8.24 14.21 21.51
C GLU A 189 -9.50 15.09 21.30
N ASP A 190 -9.37 16.31 20.78
CA ASP A 190 -10.49 17.26 20.71
C ASP A 190 -10.97 17.61 19.28
N CYS A 191 -10.49 16.89 18.25
CA CYS A 191 -11.04 16.84 16.88
C CYS A 191 -11.43 18.18 16.19
N THR A 192 -10.91 19.34 16.57
CA THR A 192 -11.37 20.64 16.00
C THR A 192 -10.31 21.49 15.30
N LYS A 193 -9.03 21.09 15.28
CA LYS A 193 -8.00 21.78 14.48
C LYS A 193 -6.97 20.81 13.89
N ILE A 194 -6.84 20.81 12.56
CA ILE A 194 -5.74 20.16 11.84
C ILE A 194 -4.67 21.23 11.61
N THR A 195 -3.52 21.13 12.28
CA THR A 195 -2.38 22.02 12.03
C THR A 195 -1.26 21.20 11.37
N ILE A 196 -0.98 21.47 10.10
CA ILE A 196 0.16 20.89 9.39
C ILE A 196 1.36 21.81 9.64
N LYS A 197 2.26 21.43 10.56
CA LYS A 197 3.56 22.10 10.68
C LYS A 197 4.56 21.39 9.76
N GLY A 198 4.98 22.09 8.71
CA GLY A 198 6.10 21.68 7.88
C GLY A 198 7.39 21.68 8.71
N ILE A 199 8.14 20.58 8.67
CA ILE A 199 9.49 20.53 9.22
C ILE A 199 10.38 21.33 8.27
N GLN A 200 10.84 22.50 8.71
CA GLN A 200 12.05 23.10 8.15
C GLN A 200 13.25 22.27 8.61
N ASN A 201 14.08 21.87 7.66
CA ASN A 201 15.37 21.24 7.91
C ASN A 201 16.23 22.15 8.80
N ILE A 202 16.43 21.75 10.05
CA ILE A 202 17.60 22.18 10.82
C ILE A 202 18.61 21.03 10.70
N SER A 203 19.58 21.24 9.82
CA SER A 203 20.81 20.45 9.77
C SER A 203 21.56 20.65 11.09
N THR A 204 21.66 19.61 11.91
CA THR A 204 22.61 19.57 13.02
C THR A 204 23.96 19.11 12.48
N HIS A 205 24.94 20.01 12.54
CA HIS A 205 26.35 19.67 12.45
C HIS A 205 26.75 18.75 13.61
N SER A 206 27.48 17.70 13.24
CA SER A 206 28.30 16.83 14.09
C SER A 206 29.23 17.62 15.01
N ALA A 207 29.30 17.23 16.28
CA ALA A 207 30.51 17.37 17.08
C ALA A 207 30.57 16.23 18.12
N GLU A 208 31.67 15.50 18.05
CA GLU A 208 32.13 14.46 18.96
C GLU A 208 32.27 14.99 20.40
N CYS A 209 32.05 14.13 21.41
CA CYS A 209 32.83 14.23 22.64
C CYS A 209 32.90 12.90 23.40
N HIS A 210 34.11 12.65 23.90
CA HIS A 210 34.64 11.48 24.58
C HIS A 210 34.07 11.18 25.97
N THR A 211 34.15 9.89 26.32
CA THR A 211 34.45 9.26 27.63
C THR A 211 33.95 9.90 28.93
N LYS A 212 33.20 9.13 29.74
CA LYS A 212 33.67 8.58 31.02
C LYS A 212 32.59 7.75 31.74
N THR A 213 33.04 6.61 32.25
CA THR A 213 32.42 5.81 33.30
C THR A 213 32.38 6.57 34.62
N GLU A 214 31.22 6.57 35.30
CA GLU A 214 31.16 6.71 36.76
C GLU A 214 29.86 6.11 37.32
N LYS A 215 30.02 5.38 38.43
CA LYS A 215 28.98 4.74 39.24
C LYS A 215 28.43 5.75 40.25
N PHE A 216 27.11 5.86 40.38
CA PHE A 216 26.34 6.29 41.56
C PHE A 216 24.91 5.78 41.29
N GLY A 217 24.16 5.14 42.16
CA GLY A 217 24.07 5.19 43.62
C GLY A 217 22.56 5.25 43.91
N ASP A 218 22.07 4.30 44.71
CA ASP A 218 20.64 4.15 45.06
C ASP A 218 20.04 5.45 45.65
N ALA A 219 18.83 5.80 45.21
CA ALA A 219 17.99 6.78 45.90
C ALA A 219 16.51 6.38 45.78
N ASN A 220 16.05 5.75 46.84
CA ASN A 220 14.68 5.49 47.21
C ASN A 220 14.14 6.75 47.91
N SER A 221 13.16 7.49 47.36
CA SER A 221 12.44 8.52 48.13
C SER A 221 11.20 9.11 47.44
N LEU A 222 10.05 8.91 48.09
CA LEU A 222 8.93 9.85 48.26
C LEU A 222 8.28 10.46 46.99
N TYR A 223 7.15 9.88 46.57
CA TYR A 223 6.06 10.65 45.95
C TYR A 223 4.96 10.88 46.99
N SER A 224 4.84 12.13 47.43
CA SER A 224 3.74 12.65 48.23
C SER A 224 2.66 13.16 47.29
N SER A 225 1.45 12.64 47.44
CA SER A 225 0.25 13.09 46.72
C SER A 225 -0.24 14.41 47.31
N GLN A 226 -0.32 15.47 46.49
CA GLN A 226 -1.09 16.67 46.82
C GLN A 226 -2.29 16.75 45.88
N SER A 227 -3.49 16.71 46.48
CA SER A 227 -4.76 17.01 45.85
C SER A 227 -4.96 18.53 45.81
N ILE A 228 -5.19 19.09 44.62
CA ILE A 228 -5.60 20.48 44.43
C ILE A 228 -7.11 20.50 44.19
N SER A 229 -7.86 21.14 45.07
CA SER A 229 -9.27 21.49 44.91
C SER A 229 -9.41 22.76 44.08
N VAL A 230 -10.32 22.75 43.10
CA VAL A 230 -10.65 23.89 42.24
C VAL A 230 -11.85 24.63 42.85
N PRO A 231 -11.83 25.97 42.98
CA PRO A 231 -13.00 26.72 43.43
C PRO A 231 -14.01 26.90 42.29
N SER A 232 -15.29 26.75 42.61
CA SER A 232 -16.42 26.99 41.74
C SER A 232 -16.69 28.50 41.63
N ASN A 233 -16.87 28.98 40.39
CA ASN A 233 -17.63 30.19 40.08
C ASN A 233 -18.62 29.86 38.97
#